data_AF-A0A1C3WU92-F1
#
_entry.id   AF-A0A1C3WU92-F1
#
_cell.length_a   1.000
_cell.length_b   1.000
_cell.length_c   1.000
_cell.angle_alpha   90.00
_cell.angle_beta   90.00
_cell.angle_gamma   90.00
#
_symmetry.space_group_name_H-M   'P 1'
#
loop_
_entity.id
_entity.type
_entity.pdbx_description
1 polymer ?
#
loop_
_entity_poly.entity_id
_entity_poly.type
_entity_poly.pdbx_seq_one_letter_code
_entity_poly.pdbx_strand_id
1 'polypeptide(L)'
;MANPLNLTFALMMAGLAGCSTTSTGKDVGARFVGMTSAHAIATFGAPDTVKKIGDRQTLRWFIQKRELYAGPSNKKEVFKDQDGVHVSETMGMKLKTRFSTCMLTMHARGPEMVIQSVETSGDIGACEERWGLDGQAFLTETPHDPSI
;
A
#
# COMPACT_ATOMS: atom_id res chain seq x y z
N MET A 1 22.06 32.01 -35.67
CA MET A 1 21.14 32.75 -34.79
C MET A 1 20.03 31.79 -34.39
N ALA A 2 20.11 31.23 -33.19
CA ALA A 2 19.20 30.19 -32.71
C ALA A 2 18.05 30.82 -31.92
N ASN A 3 16.83 30.42 -32.26
CA ASN A 3 15.57 30.88 -31.66
C ASN A 3 15.49 30.44 -30.18
N PRO A 4 15.22 31.35 -29.21
CA PRO A 4 15.18 31.01 -27.79
C PRO A 4 13.87 30.36 -27.32
N LEU A 5 12.96 29.99 -28.22
CA LEU A 5 11.57 29.62 -27.90
C LEU A 5 11.30 28.12 -27.69
N ASN A 6 12.31 27.25 -27.77
CA ASN A 6 12.12 25.80 -27.63
C ASN A 6 12.64 25.20 -26.32
N LEU A 7 13.13 26.01 -25.37
CA LEU A 7 13.66 25.49 -24.11
C LEU A 7 12.63 25.34 -22.97
N THR A 8 11.41 25.85 -23.15
CA THR A 8 10.40 25.88 -22.07
C THR A 8 9.47 24.67 -22.04
N PHE A 9 9.42 23.83 -23.09
CA PHE A 9 8.53 22.66 -23.11
C PHE A 9 9.18 21.37 -22.55
N ALA A 10 10.50 21.35 -22.40
CA ALA A 10 11.22 20.16 -21.93
C ALA A 10 11.27 20.03 -20.39
N LEU A 11 10.88 21.07 -19.63
CA LEU A 11 10.98 21.06 -18.17
C LEU A 11 9.72 20.56 -17.44
N MET A 12 8.60 20.34 -18.13
CA MET A 12 7.33 19.96 -17.49
C MET A 12 7.06 18.44 -17.41
N MET A 13 7.96 17.59 -17.92
CA MET A 13 7.77 16.14 -17.92
C MET A 13 8.76 15.38 -17.03
N ALA A 14 9.37 16.04 -16.04
CA ALA A 14 10.19 15.40 -15.01
C ALA A 14 9.44 15.16 -13.69
N GLY A 15 8.10 15.30 -13.67
CA GLY A 15 7.29 15.31 -12.44
C GLY A 15 6.69 13.98 -11.99
N LEU A 16 6.93 12.85 -12.68
CA LEU A 16 6.30 11.56 -12.34
C LEU A 16 7.26 10.36 -12.43
N ALA A 17 8.55 10.59 -12.22
CA ALA A 17 9.40 9.51 -11.75
C ALA A 17 9.03 9.30 -10.28
N GLY A 18 8.25 8.25 -10.00
CA GLY A 18 7.84 7.88 -8.66
C GLY A 18 9.06 7.71 -7.77
N CYS A 19 9.42 8.78 -7.06
CA CYS A 19 9.99 8.65 -5.73
C CYS A 19 8.92 7.91 -4.94
N SER A 20 9.09 6.60 -4.81
CA SER A 20 8.57 5.88 -3.64
C SER A 20 9.24 6.54 -2.46
N THR A 21 8.66 7.66 -2.00
CA THR A 21 8.96 8.22 -0.70
C THR A 21 8.81 7.04 0.24
N THR A 22 9.92 6.59 0.81
CA THR A 22 9.87 5.96 2.13
C THR A 22 9.26 7.04 2.99
N SER A 23 7.92 7.09 3.04
CA SER A 23 7.27 8.10 3.82
C SER A 23 7.64 7.74 5.25
N THR A 24 8.37 8.64 5.88
CA THR A 24 8.30 8.81 7.33
C THR A 24 6.89 9.29 7.64
N GLY A 25 5.89 8.44 7.38
CA GLY A 25 4.54 8.67 7.87
C GLY A 25 4.59 8.56 9.38
N LYS A 26 3.72 9.31 10.04
CA LYS A 26 3.63 9.26 11.50
C LYS A 26 3.24 7.83 11.83
N ASP A 27 4.02 7.15 12.67
CA ASP A 27 3.67 5.80 13.09
C ASP A 27 2.27 5.81 13.72
N VAL A 28 1.28 5.36 12.95
CA VAL A 28 -0.15 5.55 13.22
C VAL A 28 -0.56 4.89 14.53
N GLY A 29 0.22 3.89 14.96
CA GLY A 29 0.05 3.21 16.21
C GLY A 29 0.95 3.70 17.35
N ALA A 30 1.90 4.62 17.13
CA ALA A 30 2.77 5.11 18.22
C ALA A 30 1.98 5.71 19.40
N ARG A 31 0.79 6.28 19.13
CA ARG A 31 -0.13 6.80 20.16
C ARG A 31 -0.64 5.74 21.14
N PHE A 32 -0.53 4.45 20.82
CA PHE A 32 -0.99 3.36 21.67
C PHE A 32 0.09 2.83 22.63
N VAL A 33 1.35 3.28 22.50
CA VAL A 33 2.38 2.92 23.47
C VAL A 33 1.96 3.40 24.86
N GLY A 34 1.96 2.50 25.84
CA GLY A 34 1.46 2.75 27.19
C GLY A 34 -0.04 2.52 27.40
N MET A 35 -0.80 2.24 26.34
CA MET A 35 -2.21 1.83 26.43
C MET A 35 -2.35 0.31 26.52
N THR A 36 -3.52 -0.18 26.95
CA THR A 36 -3.81 -1.61 26.97
C THR A 36 -4.10 -2.13 25.57
N SER A 37 -3.79 -3.39 25.31
CA SER A 37 -4.14 -4.04 24.04
C SER A 37 -5.65 -4.04 23.78
N ALA A 38 -6.46 -4.09 24.83
CA ALA A 38 -7.92 -3.95 24.74
C ALA A 38 -8.34 -2.57 24.16
N HIS A 39 -7.64 -1.49 24.53
CA HIS A 39 -7.90 -0.16 23.98
C HIS A 39 -7.58 -0.09 22.48
N ALA A 40 -6.47 -0.68 22.05
CA ALA A 40 -6.11 -0.75 20.63
C ALA A 40 -7.15 -1.56 19.82
N ILE A 41 -7.59 -2.71 20.34
CA ILE A 41 -8.64 -3.53 19.70
C ILE A 41 -9.97 -2.75 19.63
N ALA A 42 -10.35 -2.03 20.68
CA ALA A 42 -11.55 -1.21 20.66
C ALA A 42 -11.48 -0.08 19.61
N THR A 43 -10.28 0.43 19.33
CA THR A 43 -10.08 1.52 18.36
C THR A 43 -9.99 1.03 16.91
N PHE A 44 -9.29 -0.08 16.67
CA PHE A 44 -9.02 -0.58 15.32
C PHE A 44 -9.90 -1.76 14.88
N GLY A 45 -10.66 -2.33 15.80
CA GLY A 45 -11.35 -3.59 15.60
C GLY A 45 -10.44 -4.80 15.85
N ALA A 46 -10.98 -5.98 15.59
CA ALA A 46 -10.26 -7.23 15.81
C ALA A 46 -8.99 -7.30 14.93
N PRO A 47 -7.84 -7.69 15.50
CA PRO A 47 -6.63 -7.97 14.73
C PRO A 47 -6.77 -9.26 13.92
N ASP A 48 -6.11 -9.31 12.76
CA ASP A 48 -6.03 -10.51 11.91
C ASP A 48 -5.24 -11.63 12.60
N THR A 49 -4.29 -11.29 13.47
CA THR A 49 -3.52 -12.27 14.23
C THR A 49 -3.26 -11.83 15.66
N VAL A 50 -3.47 -12.74 16.60
CA VAL A 50 -3.08 -12.58 18.01
C VAL A 50 -2.20 -13.75 18.41
N LYS A 51 -0.98 -13.45 18.89
CA LYS A 51 -0.07 -14.44 19.45
C LYS A 51 0.22 -14.10 20.90
N LYS A 52 -0.14 -14.99 21.82
CA LYS A 52 0.13 -14.82 23.26
C LYS A 52 1.13 -15.88 23.72
N ILE A 53 2.21 -15.46 24.37
CA ILE A 53 3.24 -16.33 24.95
C ILE A 53 3.57 -15.82 26.35
N GLY A 54 3.09 -16.52 27.38
CA GLY A 54 3.23 -16.08 28.77
C GLY A 54 2.60 -14.71 28.99
N ASP A 55 3.43 -13.77 29.47
CA ASP A 55 3.06 -12.38 29.74
C ASP A 55 3.17 -11.47 28.49
N ARG A 56 3.48 -12.03 27.31
CA ARG A 56 3.64 -11.25 26.06
C ARG A 56 2.49 -11.52 25.11
N GLN A 57 2.08 -10.47 24.41
CA GLN A 57 1.07 -10.53 23.36
C GLN A 57 1.56 -9.75 22.14
N THR A 58 1.49 -10.35 20.97
CA THR A 58 1.68 -9.68 19.69
C THR A 58 0.33 -9.63 18.99
N LEU A 59 -0.10 -8.43 18.61
CA LEU A 59 -1.30 -8.18 17.83
C LEU A 59 -0.87 -7.68 16.45
N ARG A 60 -1.48 -8.20 15.40
CA ARG A 60 -1.17 -7.78 14.03
C ARG A 60 -2.46 -7.51 13.26
N TRP A 61 -2.47 -6.36 12.61
CA TRP A 61 -3.46 -6.00 11.61
C TRP A 61 -2.79 -5.89 10.24
N PHE A 62 -3.49 -6.28 9.21
CA PHE A 62 -3.06 -6.28 7.82
C PHE A 62 -4.14 -5.65 6.94
N ILE A 63 -3.72 -4.73 6.09
CA ILE A 63 -4.59 -4.10 5.11
C ILE A 63 -3.95 -4.29 3.75
N GLN A 64 -4.77 -4.65 2.77
CA GLN A 64 -4.41 -4.59 1.38
C GLN A 64 -5.32 -3.59 0.67
N LYS A 65 -4.73 -2.51 0.17
CA LYS A 65 -5.41 -1.56 -0.68
C LYS A 65 -5.24 -1.98 -2.14
N ARG A 66 -6.35 -2.05 -2.86
CA ARG A 66 -6.37 -2.32 -4.30
C ARG A 66 -6.58 -1.00 -5.04
N GLU A 67 -5.65 -0.65 -5.90
CA GLU A 67 -5.74 0.55 -6.74
C GLU A 67 -5.80 0.15 -8.22
N LEU A 68 -6.78 0.70 -8.93
CA LEU A 68 -6.93 0.55 -10.37
C LEU A 68 -6.36 1.79 -11.06
N TYR A 69 -5.48 1.58 -12.04
CA TYR A 69 -4.87 2.66 -12.79
C TYR A 69 -4.75 2.30 -14.27
N ALA A 70 -4.88 3.30 -15.14
CA ALA A 70 -4.60 3.13 -16.56
C ALA A 70 -3.09 3.26 -16.79
N GLY A 71 -2.48 2.26 -17.43
CA GLY A 71 -1.05 2.30 -17.75
C GLY A 71 -0.76 1.80 -19.15
N PRO A 72 0.38 2.21 -19.74
CA PRO A 72 0.77 1.76 -21.08
C PRO A 72 0.99 0.25 -21.09
N SER A 73 0.55 -0.39 -22.17
CA SER A 73 0.72 -1.81 -22.43
C SER A 73 0.94 -2.01 -23.94
N ASN A 74 2.02 -2.70 -24.29
CA ASN A 74 2.27 -3.07 -25.68
C ASN A 74 1.57 -4.39 -25.98
N LYS A 75 0.82 -4.43 -27.07
CA LYS A 75 0.31 -5.67 -27.65
C LYS A 75 1.25 -6.04 -28.79
N LYS A 76 1.91 -7.19 -28.68
CA LYS A 76 2.68 -7.78 -29.78
C LYS A 76 1.77 -8.75 -30.52
N GLU A 77 1.65 -8.56 -31.83
CA GLU A 77 0.94 -9.47 -32.69
C GLU A 77 1.95 -10.08 -33.67
N VAL A 78 2.01 -11.41 -33.70
CA VAL A 78 2.91 -12.16 -34.58
C VAL A 78 2.06 -12.85 -35.62
N PHE A 79 2.32 -12.57 -36.89
CA PHE A 79 1.60 -13.18 -38.01
C PHE A 79 2.61 -13.83 -38.94
N LYS A 80 2.19 -14.92 -39.58
CA LYS A 80 3.01 -15.60 -40.58
C LYS A 80 2.23 -15.63 -41.89
N ASP A 81 2.85 -15.13 -42.95
CA ASP A 81 2.32 -15.18 -44.30
C ASP A 81 3.36 -15.80 -45.26
N GLN A 82 3.19 -15.61 -46.57
CA GLN A 82 4.09 -16.16 -47.59
C GLN A 82 5.47 -15.50 -47.59
N ASP A 83 5.59 -14.28 -47.05
CA ASP A 83 6.82 -13.48 -47.04
C ASP A 83 7.65 -13.67 -45.77
N GLY A 84 7.07 -14.28 -44.73
CA GLY A 84 7.79 -14.71 -43.54
C GLY A 84 7.01 -14.51 -42.25
N VAL A 85 7.73 -14.27 -41.15
CA VAL A 85 7.14 -13.94 -39.84
C VAL A 85 7.20 -12.43 -39.66
N HIS A 86 6.04 -11.83 -39.44
CA HIS A 86 5.86 -10.40 -39.20
C HIS A 86 5.51 -10.16 -37.73
N VAL A 87 6.09 -9.12 -37.14
CA VAL A 87 5.80 -8.70 -35.76
C VAL A 87 5.29 -7.25 -35.81
N SER A 88 4.08 -7.03 -35.31
CA SER A 88 3.50 -5.71 -35.11
C SER A 88 3.45 -5.39 -33.61
N GLU A 89 3.88 -4.19 -33.23
CA GLU A 89 3.78 -3.70 -31.85
C GLU A 89 2.87 -2.48 -31.80
N THR A 90 1.74 -2.61 -31.09
CA THR A 90 0.81 -1.50 -30.88
C THR A 90 0.83 -1.12 -29.40
N MET A 91 1.13 0.15 -29.11
CA MET A 91 1.03 0.71 -27.76
C MET A 91 -0.40 1.14 -27.47
N GLY A 92 -0.98 0.63 -26.39
CA GLY A 92 -2.31 1.02 -25.92
C GLY A 92 -2.34 1.24 -24.41
N MET A 93 -3.45 1.79 -23.91
CA MET A 93 -3.71 1.91 -22.48
C MET A 93 -4.47 0.67 -22.00
N LYS A 94 -4.05 0.10 -20.87
CA LYS A 94 -4.76 -0.99 -20.21
C LYS A 94 -5.01 -0.63 -18.76
N LEU A 95 -6.20 -0.98 -18.26
CA LEU A 95 -6.48 -0.96 -16.83
C LEU A 95 -5.62 -2.03 -16.14
N LYS A 96 -4.79 -1.57 -15.21
CA LYS A 96 -3.92 -2.40 -14.37
C LYS A 96 -4.37 -2.24 -12.92
N THR A 97 -4.06 -3.26 -12.12
CA THR A 97 -4.26 -3.24 -10.67
C THR A 97 -2.90 -3.19 -10.00
N ARG A 98 -2.75 -2.34 -8.99
CA ARG A 98 -1.65 -2.38 -8.01
C ARG A 98 -2.26 -2.73 -6.66
N PHE A 99 -1.55 -3.55 -5.90
CA PHE A 99 -1.86 -3.81 -4.50
C PHE A 99 -0.80 -3.13 -3.65
N SER A 100 -1.25 -2.31 -2.71
CA SER A 100 -0.43 -1.76 -1.65
C SER A 100 -0.81 -2.47 -0.36
N THR A 101 0.18 -2.89 0.43
CA THR A 101 -0.06 -3.58 1.70
C THR A 101 0.48 -2.76 2.83
N CYS A 102 -0.28 -2.69 3.92
CA CYS A 102 0.10 -2.08 5.17
C CYS A 102 -0.04 -3.11 6.29
N MET A 103 0.87 -3.08 7.25
CA MET A 103 0.81 -3.93 8.41
C MET A 103 1.15 -3.16 9.66
N LEU A 104 0.31 -3.31 10.68
CA LEU A 104 0.51 -2.75 12.02
C LEU A 104 0.72 -3.90 12.99
N THR A 105 1.86 -3.94 13.64
CA THR A 105 2.18 -4.93 14.68
C THR A 105 2.37 -4.21 16.00
N MET A 106 1.67 -4.66 17.04
CA MET A 106 1.82 -4.14 18.39
C MET A 106 2.32 -5.24 19.32
N HIS A 107 3.25 -4.89 20.19
CA HIS A 107 3.78 -5.78 21.22
C HIS A 107 3.35 -5.29 22.59
N ALA A 108 2.53 -6.09 23.27
CA ALA A 108 2.08 -5.86 24.62
C ALA A 108 2.73 -6.82 25.61
N ARG A 109 2.92 -6.37 26.86
CA ARG A 109 3.43 -7.19 27.95
C ARG A 109 2.68 -6.91 29.26
N GLY A 110 2.66 -7.92 30.13
CA GLY A 110 2.21 -7.81 31.52
C GLY A 110 0.77 -8.27 31.71
N PRO A 111 0.27 -8.24 32.96
CA PRO A 111 -1.08 -8.72 33.30
C PRO A 111 -2.17 -7.94 32.56
N GLU A 112 -1.98 -6.63 32.39
CA GLU A 112 -2.91 -5.75 31.69
C GLU A 112 -2.63 -5.64 30.17
N MET A 113 -1.63 -6.38 29.68
CA MET A 113 -1.20 -6.35 28.27
C MET A 113 -0.99 -4.93 27.76
N VAL A 114 -0.11 -4.19 28.44
CA VAL A 114 0.23 -2.82 28.06
C VAL A 114 1.17 -2.84 26.87
N ILE A 115 0.84 -2.09 25.83
CA ILE A 115 1.62 -1.97 24.59
C ILE A 115 2.95 -1.27 24.89
N GLN A 116 4.03 -1.96 24.57
CA GLN A 116 5.42 -1.54 24.78
C GLN A 116 6.03 -0.95 23.51
N SER A 117 5.66 -1.51 22.35
CA SER A 117 6.13 -1.04 21.06
C SER A 117 5.12 -1.30 19.97
N VAL A 118 5.26 -0.52 18.91
CA VAL A 118 4.47 -0.60 17.69
C VAL A 118 5.42 -0.55 16.51
N GLU A 119 5.07 -1.33 15.49
CA GLU A 119 5.80 -1.41 14.23
C GLU A 119 4.79 -1.29 13.09
N THR A 120 4.98 -0.29 12.25
CA THR A 120 4.23 -0.12 11.00
C THR A 120 5.15 -0.46 9.83
N SER A 121 4.68 -1.29 8.89
CA SER A 121 5.45 -1.69 7.71
C SER A 121 4.59 -1.75 6.46
N GLY A 122 5.23 -1.61 5.29
CA GLY A 122 4.57 -1.57 3.98
C GLY A 122 4.29 -0.13 3.51
N ASP A 123 3.19 0.04 2.80
CA ASP A 123 2.69 1.33 2.31
C ASP A 123 2.07 2.12 3.47
N ILE A 124 2.83 3.06 4.00
CA ILE A 124 2.41 3.87 5.15
C ILE A 124 1.23 4.79 4.79
N GLY A 125 1.08 5.20 3.52
CA GLY A 125 -0.09 5.97 3.09
C GLY A 125 -1.37 5.15 3.22
N ALA A 126 -1.31 3.87 2.86
CA ALA A 126 -2.41 2.93 3.10
C ALA A 126 -2.68 2.71 4.61
N CYS A 127 -1.64 2.76 5.45
CA CYS A 127 -1.80 2.69 6.91
C CYS A 127 -2.51 3.92 7.48
N GLU A 128 -2.09 5.11 7.06
CA GLU A 128 -2.67 6.39 7.51
C GLU A 128 -4.11 6.54 7.06
N GLU A 129 -4.46 6.11 5.83
CA GLU A 129 -5.85 6.13 5.35
C GLU A 129 -6.78 5.30 6.25
N ARG A 130 -6.32 4.13 6.73
CA ARG A 130 -7.17 3.21 7.51
C ARG A 130 -7.16 3.47 9.01
N TRP A 131 -6.05 3.94 9.58
CA TRP A 131 -5.82 4.06 11.03
C TRP A 131 -5.37 5.46 11.50
N GLY A 132 -5.26 6.41 10.57
CA GLY A 132 -4.96 7.81 10.84
C GLY A 132 -6.03 8.49 11.69
N LEU A 133 -5.70 9.67 12.23
CA LEU A 133 -6.60 10.45 13.08
C LEU A 133 -7.85 10.93 12.32
N ASP A 134 -7.69 11.20 11.02
CA ASP A 134 -8.76 11.64 10.11
C ASP A 134 -9.32 10.50 9.25
N GLY A 135 -8.85 9.27 9.48
CA GLY A 135 -9.28 8.08 8.75
C GLY A 135 -10.75 7.78 9.05
N GLN A 136 -11.66 8.42 8.31
CA GLN A 136 -13.00 7.90 8.15
C GLN A 136 -12.83 6.45 7.69
N ALA A 137 -13.36 5.53 8.47
CA ALA A 137 -13.36 4.11 8.17
C ALA A 137 -14.07 3.85 6.85
N PHE A 138 -13.39 4.05 5.72
CA PHE A 138 -13.75 3.41 4.48
C PHE A 138 -13.43 1.94 4.68
N LEU A 139 -14.47 1.22 5.09
CA LEU A 139 -14.59 -0.21 4.99
C LEU A 139 -14.51 -0.57 3.49
N THR A 140 -13.34 -0.45 2.87
CA THR A 140 -13.09 -1.23 1.66
C THR A 140 -12.94 -2.66 2.12
N GLU A 141 -14.03 -3.39 1.94
CA GLU A 141 -14.16 -4.83 2.10
C GLU A 141 -12.85 -5.51 1.69
N THR A 142 -12.17 -6.11 2.66
CA THR A 142 -11.20 -7.17 2.39
C THR A 142 -11.97 -8.23 1.61
N PRO A 143 -11.62 -8.54 0.35
CA PRO A 143 -12.15 -9.74 -0.28
C PRO A 143 -11.46 -10.90 0.44
N HIS A 144 -12.12 -11.46 1.45
CA HIS A 144 -11.87 -12.85 1.81
C HIS A 144 -12.31 -13.66 0.60
N ASP A 145 -11.36 -14.14 -0.19
CA ASP A 145 -11.60 -15.24 -1.09
C ASP A 145 -11.61 -16.53 -0.25
N PRO A 146 -12.76 -17.20 -0.07
CA PRO A 146 -12.84 -18.44 0.71
C PRO A 146 -12.39 -19.68 -0.09
N SER A 147 -11.65 -19.52 -1.20
CA SER A 147 -11.25 -20.64 -2.05
C SER A 147 -9.72 -20.82 -2.18
N ILE A 148 -9.08 -21.30 -1.10
CA ILE A 148 -7.85 -22.14 -1.16
C ILE A 148 -7.98 -23.27 -0.15
#